data_AF-A0AAU4V7T2-F1
#
_entry.id   AF-A0AAU4V7T2-F1
#
_cell.length_a   1.000
_cell.length_b   1.000
_cell.length_c   1.000
_cell.angle_alpha   90.00
_cell.angle_beta   90.00
_cell.angle_gamma   90.00
#
_symmetry.space_group_name_H-M   'P 1'
#
loop_
_entity.id
_entity.type
_entity.pdbx_description
1 polymer ?
#
loop_
_entity_poly.entity_id
_entity_poly.type
_entity_poly.pdbx_seq_one_letter_code
_entity_poly.pdbx_strand_id
1 'polypeptide(L)'
;MSEKNDGANRDATKRSARERLLVERERQKTRDKRRRTLVVAAAVVGVLGLATVVGVIAANTGKDGSAKAGPVVAPSGATGKDALAIQAGKPEAKSSLTVWEDFRCPSCKFFEDNYRDVIHDLEAKGLLKVDYHLVTLIDRRMGGSGSLKAANAAACAQDAGKFTEYHDLLFQNQPQEIDDAFGKNAKLLELAGKVDGLDTPEFRSCVEDGTHNSWVAKSDAAFTTGQFRGTPTVLLNGKDILSDQANQVTPQKLKEQVEAAAKGSGGAAAGAGAGAGAGKASPSSSATPGSGAKTGAKASPSASRTGSGTGSGGSSDGSSNRSTGGTSNGSSSGSPQD
;
A
#
# COMPACT_ATOMS: atom_id res chain seq x y z
N MET A 1 47.32 -42.60 -63.63
CA MET A 1 45.98 -41.98 -63.76
C MET A 1 45.19 -41.90 -62.44
N SER A 2 45.74 -42.17 -61.25
CA SER A 2 44.92 -42.39 -60.03
C SER A 2 44.75 -41.21 -59.06
N GLU A 3 45.43 -40.08 -59.22
CA GLU A 3 45.37 -38.98 -58.22
C GLU A 3 44.20 -38.00 -58.37
N LYS A 4 43.39 -38.10 -59.45
CA LYS A 4 42.34 -37.09 -59.74
C LYS A 4 40.98 -37.39 -59.10
N ASN A 5 40.77 -38.59 -58.55
CA ASN A 5 39.45 -39.03 -58.05
C ASN A 5 39.21 -38.79 -56.55
N ASP A 6 40.26 -38.64 -55.72
CA ASP A 6 40.09 -38.50 -54.27
C ASP A 6 39.69 -37.07 -53.83
N GLY A 7 40.10 -36.05 -54.59
CA GLY A 7 39.73 -34.65 -54.33
C GLY A 7 38.24 -34.38 -54.54
N ALA A 8 37.67 -34.92 -55.62
CA ALA A 8 36.26 -34.74 -55.96
C ALA A 8 35.31 -35.34 -54.91
N ASN A 9 35.68 -36.50 -54.33
CA ASN A 9 34.85 -37.18 -53.33
C ASN A 9 34.87 -36.48 -51.96
N ARG A 10 36.03 -35.93 -51.55
CA ARG A 10 36.14 -35.10 -50.33
C ARG A 10 35.34 -33.80 -50.41
N ASP A 11 35.33 -33.15 -51.57
CA ASP A 11 34.59 -31.91 -51.77
C ASP A 11 33.07 -32.14 -51.87
N ALA A 12 32.64 -33.24 -52.50
CA ALA A 12 31.24 -33.67 -52.50
C ALA A 12 30.73 -33.97 -51.08
N THR A 13 31.55 -34.67 -50.27
CA THR A 13 31.19 -35.01 -48.88
C THR A 13 31.09 -33.75 -48.00
N LYS A 14 32.00 -32.77 -48.15
CA LYS A 14 31.97 -31.50 -47.40
C LYS A 14 30.79 -30.60 -47.79
N ARG A 15 30.37 -30.60 -49.07
CA ARG A 15 29.16 -29.87 -49.52
C ARG A 15 27.90 -30.46 -48.90
N SER A 16 27.78 -31.79 -48.85
CA SER A 16 26.65 -32.47 -48.22
C SER A 16 26.51 -32.22 -46.71
N ALA A 17 27.64 -32.06 -45.99
CA ALA A 17 27.64 -31.76 -44.56
C ALA A 17 27.17 -30.32 -44.26
N ARG A 18 27.54 -29.36 -45.12
CA ARG A 18 27.09 -27.95 -44.99
C ARG A 18 25.61 -27.79 -45.29
N GLU A 19 25.10 -28.50 -46.30
CA GLU A 19 23.67 -28.49 -46.63
C GLU A 19 22.82 -29.06 -45.48
N ARG A 20 23.26 -30.15 -44.84
CA ARG A 20 22.58 -30.71 -43.65
C ARG A 20 22.50 -29.71 -42.49
N LEU A 21 23.58 -28.98 -42.21
CA LEU A 21 23.61 -27.97 -41.15
C LEU A 21 22.72 -26.75 -41.45
N LEU A 22 22.58 -26.36 -42.72
CA LEU A 22 21.66 -25.28 -43.10
C LEU A 22 20.20 -25.71 -42.97
N VAL A 23 19.87 -26.93 -43.44
CA VAL A 23 18.53 -27.51 -43.27
C VAL A 23 18.16 -27.66 -41.79
N GLU A 24 19.11 -27.99 -40.93
CA GLU A 24 18.89 -28.14 -39.49
C GLU A 24 18.71 -26.79 -38.78
N ARG A 25 19.47 -25.75 -39.17
CA ARG A 25 19.28 -24.37 -38.68
C ARG A 25 17.95 -23.78 -39.14
N GLU A 26 17.49 -24.07 -40.35
CA GLU A 26 16.17 -23.63 -40.83
C GLU A 26 15.04 -24.33 -40.06
N ARG A 27 15.20 -25.62 -39.76
CA ARG A 27 14.27 -26.36 -38.89
C ARG A 27 14.26 -25.85 -37.44
N GLN A 28 15.41 -25.40 -36.90
CA GLN A 28 15.46 -24.78 -35.57
C GLN A 28 14.80 -23.39 -35.56
N LYS A 29 15.10 -22.52 -36.54
CA LYS A 29 14.48 -21.19 -36.65
C LYS A 29 12.96 -21.25 -36.80
N THR A 30 12.44 -22.25 -37.53
CA THR A 30 10.99 -22.45 -37.67
C THR A 30 10.34 -22.96 -36.39
N ARG A 31 11.02 -23.82 -35.62
CA ARG A 31 10.57 -24.28 -34.29
C ARG A 31 10.55 -23.14 -33.28
N ASP A 32 11.58 -22.31 -33.24
CA ASP A 32 11.66 -21.18 -32.30
C ASP A 32 10.61 -20.10 -32.61
N LYS A 33 10.39 -19.80 -33.89
CA LYS A 33 9.29 -18.91 -34.31
C LYS A 33 7.94 -19.49 -33.91
N ARG A 34 7.67 -20.77 -34.19
CA ARG A 34 6.41 -21.43 -33.77
C ARG A 34 6.25 -21.42 -32.25
N ARG A 35 7.29 -21.70 -31.48
CA ARG A 35 7.25 -21.68 -30.01
C ARG A 35 6.94 -20.29 -29.48
N ARG A 36 7.61 -19.25 -30.00
CA ARG A 36 7.34 -17.86 -29.61
C ARG A 36 5.92 -17.43 -29.98
N THR A 37 5.44 -17.77 -31.18
CA THR A 37 4.07 -17.49 -31.60
C THR A 37 3.05 -18.23 -30.73
N LEU A 38 3.30 -19.48 -30.36
CA LEU A 38 2.42 -20.25 -29.47
C LEU A 38 2.39 -19.70 -28.04
N VAL A 39 3.54 -19.28 -27.49
CA VAL A 39 3.61 -18.65 -26.16
C VAL A 39 2.86 -17.31 -26.14
N VAL A 40 3.05 -16.47 -27.17
CA VAL A 40 2.32 -15.20 -27.29
C VAL A 40 0.83 -15.44 -27.48
N ALA A 41 0.44 -16.40 -28.33
CA ALA A 41 -0.97 -16.76 -28.51
C ALA A 41 -1.60 -17.31 -27.22
N ALA A 42 -0.88 -18.15 -26.47
CA ALA A 42 -1.33 -18.67 -25.18
C ALA A 42 -1.46 -17.55 -24.12
N ALA A 43 -0.54 -16.59 -24.10
CA ALA A 43 -0.63 -15.42 -23.21
C ALA A 43 -1.83 -14.53 -23.57
N VAL A 44 -2.05 -14.25 -24.86
CA VAL A 44 -3.21 -13.48 -25.34
C VAL A 44 -4.52 -14.20 -25.03
N VAL A 45 -4.58 -15.51 -25.26
CA VAL A 45 -5.77 -16.33 -24.91
C VAL A 45 -5.96 -16.41 -23.39
N GLY A 46 -4.88 -16.45 -22.60
CA GLY A 46 -4.95 -16.39 -21.14
C GLY A 46 -5.51 -15.07 -20.62
N VAL A 47 -5.06 -13.94 -21.17
CA VAL A 47 -5.55 -12.60 -20.84
C VAL A 47 -7.01 -12.41 -21.29
N LEU A 48 -7.35 -12.83 -22.51
CA LEU A 48 -8.73 -12.79 -23.01
C LEU A 48 -9.65 -13.75 -22.22
N GLY A 49 -9.14 -14.92 -21.82
CA GLY A 49 -9.83 -15.88 -20.97
C GLY A 49 -10.18 -15.29 -19.61
N LEU A 50 -9.22 -14.64 -18.96
CA LEU A 50 -9.43 -13.86 -17.73
C LEU A 50 -10.50 -12.76 -17.93
N ALA A 51 -10.43 -12.01 -19.02
CA ALA A 51 -11.43 -10.99 -19.34
C ALA A 51 -12.85 -11.56 -19.54
N THR A 52 -12.97 -12.74 -20.17
CA THR A 52 -14.28 -13.40 -20.36
C THR A 52 -14.86 -13.99 -19.08
N VAL A 53 -14.03 -14.59 -18.22
CA VAL A 53 -14.48 -15.09 -16.90
C VAL A 53 -14.95 -13.94 -16.02
N VAL A 54 -14.22 -12.81 -16.03
CA VAL A 54 -14.63 -11.57 -15.36
C VAL A 54 -15.94 -11.02 -15.94
N GLY A 55 -16.12 -11.06 -17.27
CA GLY A 55 -17.35 -10.62 -17.93
C GLY A 55 -18.59 -11.46 -17.56
N VAL A 56 -18.44 -12.78 -17.43
CA VAL A 56 -19.55 -13.67 -17.05
C VAL A 56 -19.93 -13.52 -15.58
N ILE A 57 -18.96 -13.27 -14.69
CA ILE A 57 -19.23 -13.00 -13.27
C ILE A 57 -19.89 -11.61 -13.09
N ALA A 58 -19.52 -10.62 -13.92
CA ALA A 58 -20.13 -9.28 -13.92
C ALA A 58 -21.59 -9.28 -14.39
N ALA A 59 -21.95 -10.12 -15.37
CA ALA A 59 -23.32 -10.21 -15.88
C ALA A 59 -24.31 -10.82 -14.86
N ASN A 60 -23.84 -11.70 -13.96
CA ASN A 60 -24.68 -12.40 -12.99
C ASN A 60 -24.89 -11.66 -11.65
N THR A 61 -24.26 -10.50 -11.42
CA THR A 61 -24.32 -9.78 -10.13
C THR A 61 -25.08 -8.44 -10.19
N GLY A 62 -25.91 -8.24 -11.22
CA GLY A 62 -26.69 -7.02 -11.42
C GLY A 62 -28.08 -7.03 -10.78
N LYS A 63 -28.18 -6.59 -9.53
CA LYS A 63 -29.34 -5.83 -9.00
C LYS A 63 -28.93 -5.13 -7.70
N ASP A 64 -28.68 -3.82 -7.83
CA ASP A 64 -28.96 -2.74 -6.87
C ASP A 64 -27.91 -1.63 -6.99
N GLY A 65 -28.43 -0.43 -7.26
CA GLY A 65 -27.70 0.74 -7.73
C GLY A 65 -26.89 1.44 -6.63
N SER A 66 -25.58 1.46 -6.84
CA SER A 66 -24.63 2.46 -6.36
C SER A 66 -23.44 2.33 -7.29
N ALA A 67 -22.84 3.43 -7.75
CA ALA A 67 -21.69 3.40 -8.65
C ALA A 67 -20.56 2.58 -8.00
N LYS A 68 -20.48 1.28 -8.35
CA LYS A 68 -19.50 0.37 -7.78
C LYS A 68 -18.14 0.78 -8.35
N ALA A 69 -17.27 1.27 -7.47
CA ALA A 69 -15.83 1.21 -7.71
C ALA A 69 -15.49 -0.20 -8.20
N GLY A 70 -14.63 -0.30 -9.21
CA GLY A 70 -14.21 -1.58 -9.77
C GLY A 70 -13.64 -2.54 -8.72
N PRO A 71 -13.35 -3.80 -9.09
CA PRO A 71 -12.79 -4.76 -8.15
C PRO A 71 -11.49 -4.25 -7.53
N VAL A 72 -11.30 -4.56 -6.24
CA VAL A 72 -10.07 -4.25 -5.50
C VAL A 72 -8.96 -5.18 -5.99
N VAL A 73 -7.83 -4.63 -6.40
CA VAL A 73 -6.69 -5.38 -6.96
C VAL A 73 -5.55 -5.39 -5.95
N ALA A 74 -5.49 -6.43 -5.11
CA ALA A 74 -4.41 -6.60 -4.14
C ALA A 74 -3.10 -7.04 -4.82
N PRO A 75 -1.92 -6.66 -4.30
CA PRO A 75 -0.67 -7.23 -4.75
C PRO A 75 -0.59 -8.71 -4.37
N SER A 76 0.25 -9.44 -5.09
CA SER A 76 0.52 -10.85 -4.88
C SER A 76 1.08 -11.11 -3.47
N GLY A 77 0.57 -12.16 -2.85
CA GLY A 77 0.96 -12.52 -1.48
C GLY A 77 0.46 -11.55 -0.40
N ALA A 78 -0.45 -10.62 -0.70
CA ALA A 78 -1.07 -9.78 0.33
C ALA A 78 -1.76 -10.63 1.40
N THR A 79 -1.57 -10.25 2.67
CA THR A 79 -1.97 -11.03 3.84
C THR A 79 -2.93 -10.24 4.75
N GLY A 80 -3.30 -10.85 5.88
CA GLY A 80 -4.13 -10.23 6.90
C GLY A 80 -5.61 -10.16 6.54
N LYS A 81 -6.36 -9.47 7.39
CA LYS A 81 -7.79 -9.24 7.15
C LYS A 81 -7.95 -8.49 5.83
N ASP A 82 -8.88 -8.97 4.99
CA ASP A 82 -9.20 -8.36 3.69
C ASP A 82 -8.03 -8.32 2.67
N ALA A 83 -6.93 -9.06 2.93
CA ALA A 83 -5.69 -9.03 2.15
C ALA A 83 -5.10 -7.61 2.04
N LEU A 84 -5.09 -6.85 3.14
CA LEU A 84 -4.66 -5.44 3.17
C LEU A 84 -3.27 -5.20 3.73
N ALA A 85 -2.48 -6.25 3.96
CA ALA A 85 -1.09 -6.14 4.40
C ALA A 85 -0.12 -6.69 3.35
N ILE A 86 1.07 -6.09 3.26
CA ILE A 86 2.24 -6.69 2.61
C ILE A 86 3.16 -7.22 3.72
N GLN A 87 3.43 -8.52 3.72
CA GLN A 87 4.23 -9.14 4.76
C GLN A 87 5.71 -9.21 4.38
N ALA A 88 6.57 -8.76 5.29
CA ALA A 88 8.00 -8.99 5.28
C ALA A 88 8.40 -9.94 6.44
N GLY A 89 9.53 -10.62 6.27
CA GLY A 89 9.99 -11.67 7.19
C GLY A 89 9.29 -13.03 7.00
N LYS A 90 9.54 -13.95 7.93
CA LYS A 90 9.02 -15.33 7.86
C LYS A 90 7.61 -15.40 8.47
N PRO A 91 6.61 -16.01 7.79
CA PRO A 91 5.25 -16.13 8.33
C PRO A 91 5.15 -16.81 9.70
N GLU A 92 6.10 -17.68 10.02
CA GLU A 92 6.17 -18.46 11.26
C GLU A 92 6.83 -17.70 12.41
N ALA A 93 7.29 -16.47 12.18
CA ALA A 93 7.87 -15.63 13.22
C ALA A 93 6.88 -15.43 14.37
N LYS A 94 7.38 -15.59 15.59
CA LYS A 94 6.55 -15.58 16.82
C LYS A 94 6.04 -14.18 17.16
N SER A 95 6.82 -13.15 16.85
CA SER A 95 6.40 -11.76 17.03
C SER A 95 5.92 -11.19 15.70
N SER A 96 4.88 -10.38 15.75
CA SER A 96 4.34 -9.65 14.61
C SER A 96 4.41 -8.15 14.88
N LEU A 97 4.94 -7.40 13.94
CA LEU A 97 4.85 -5.94 13.92
C LEU A 97 3.81 -5.56 12.87
N THR A 98 2.80 -4.78 13.23
CA THR A 98 1.88 -4.16 12.27
C THR A 98 2.29 -2.70 12.12
N VAL A 99 2.53 -2.25 10.89
CA VAL A 99 2.94 -0.89 10.59
C VAL A 99 1.93 -0.25 9.64
N TRP A 100 1.22 0.77 10.11
CA TRP A 100 0.39 1.63 9.25
C TRP A 100 1.16 2.90 8.92
N GLU A 101 1.41 3.14 7.65
CA GLU A 101 2.35 4.18 7.23
C GLU A 101 2.00 4.81 5.88
N ASP A 102 2.56 5.99 5.66
CA ASP A 102 2.37 6.81 4.48
C ASP A 102 3.75 7.28 3.97
N PHE A 103 4.04 7.02 2.70
CA PHE A 103 5.33 7.33 2.09
C PHE A 103 5.66 8.83 2.01
N ARG A 104 4.71 9.73 2.26
CA ARG A 104 4.96 11.18 2.37
C ARG A 104 5.07 11.68 3.82
N CYS A 105 4.79 10.83 4.81
CA CYS A 105 4.75 11.24 6.21
C CYS A 105 6.17 11.31 6.82
N PRO A 106 6.60 12.48 7.35
CA PRO A 106 7.90 12.63 7.99
C PRO A 106 8.10 11.77 9.23
N SER A 107 7.03 11.53 9.99
CA SER A 107 7.10 10.64 11.17
C SER A 107 7.29 9.18 10.76
N CYS A 108 6.76 8.76 9.60
CA CYS A 108 7.01 7.42 9.07
C CYS A 108 8.48 7.31 8.65
N LYS A 109 9.01 8.31 7.95
CA LYS A 109 10.45 8.36 7.66
C LYS A 109 11.30 8.31 8.91
N PHE A 110 10.96 9.07 9.95
CA PHE A 110 11.70 9.01 11.21
C PHE A 110 11.69 7.61 11.81
N PHE A 111 10.54 6.92 11.84
CA PHE A 111 10.48 5.53 12.29
C PHE A 111 11.37 4.63 11.42
N GLU A 112 11.23 4.70 10.10
CA GLU A 112 11.99 3.86 9.18
C GLU A 112 13.50 4.09 9.27
N ASP A 113 13.95 5.34 9.34
CA ASP A 113 15.38 5.68 9.48
C ASP A 113 15.99 5.15 10.80
N ASN A 114 15.17 4.94 11.85
CA ASN A 114 15.66 4.54 13.18
C ASN A 114 15.42 3.05 13.52
N TYR A 115 14.42 2.41 12.93
CA TYR A 115 13.99 1.05 13.30
C TYR A 115 14.29 0.01 12.23
N ARG A 116 14.53 0.40 10.98
CA ARG A 116 14.75 -0.54 9.86
C ARG A 116 15.84 -1.56 10.12
N ASP A 117 17.03 -1.13 10.54
CA ASP A 117 18.16 -2.03 10.75
C ASP A 117 17.84 -3.13 11.78
N VAL A 118 17.14 -2.77 12.86
CA VAL A 118 16.75 -3.75 13.87
C VAL A 118 15.61 -4.64 13.40
N ILE A 119 14.66 -4.10 12.64
CA ILE A 119 13.56 -4.88 12.04
C ILE A 119 14.15 -5.92 11.08
N HIS A 120 15.01 -5.50 10.16
CA HIS A 120 15.67 -6.39 9.20
C HIS A 120 16.53 -7.46 9.87
N ASP A 121 17.29 -7.12 10.92
CA ASP A 121 18.04 -8.11 11.71
C ASP A 121 17.11 -9.18 12.30
N LEU A 122 15.97 -8.77 12.85
CA LEU A 122 15.00 -9.68 13.47
C LEU A 122 14.24 -10.52 12.44
N GLU A 123 13.89 -9.97 11.29
CA GLU A 123 13.29 -10.67 10.16
C GLU A 123 14.23 -11.71 9.57
N ALA A 124 15.50 -11.35 9.36
CA ALA A 124 16.54 -12.26 8.87
C ALA A 124 16.76 -13.44 9.81
N LYS A 125 16.71 -13.20 11.14
CA LYS A 125 16.74 -14.25 12.17
C LYS A 125 15.44 -15.07 12.22
N GLY A 126 14.37 -14.65 11.54
CA GLY A 126 13.06 -15.30 11.56
C GLY A 126 12.30 -15.10 12.88
N LEU A 127 12.65 -14.07 13.66
CA LEU A 127 12.05 -13.79 14.96
C LEU A 127 10.88 -12.82 14.87
N LEU A 128 10.89 -11.98 13.84
CA LEU A 128 9.87 -10.98 13.54
C LEU A 128 9.32 -11.19 12.13
N LYS A 129 8.02 -10.99 11.99
CA LYS A 129 7.37 -10.67 10.72
C LYS A 129 6.75 -9.29 10.82
N VAL A 130 6.74 -8.55 9.72
CA VAL A 130 6.14 -7.22 9.65
C VAL A 130 5.00 -7.26 8.64
N ASP A 131 3.82 -6.81 9.05
CA ASP A 131 2.66 -6.63 8.18
C ASP A 131 2.49 -5.12 7.93
N TYR A 132 2.92 -4.67 6.75
CA TYR A 132 2.84 -3.27 6.31
C TYR A 132 1.48 -2.96 5.69
N HIS A 133 0.84 -1.91 6.20
CA HIS A 133 -0.41 -1.36 5.69
C HIS A 133 -0.18 0.06 5.18
N LEU A 134 -0.29 0.22 3.86
CA LEU A 134 0.01 1.47 3.19
C LEU A 134 -1.25 2.36 3.16
N VAL A 135 -1.12 3.62 3.55
CA VAL A 135 -2.24 4.57 3.63
C VAL A 135 -1.93 5.88 2.91
N THR A 136 -2.95 6.74 2.80
CA THR A 136 -2.87 8.02 2.05
C THR A 136 -3.30 9.20 2.91
N LEU A 137 -2.88 9.18 4.19
CA LEU A 137 -3.24 10.18 5.18
C LEU A 137 -2.79 11.58 4.76
N ILE A 138 -1.59 11.69 4.19
CA ILE A 138 -1.01 12.97 3.77
C ILE A 138 -1.75 13.55 2.56
N ASP A 139 -2.01 12.74 1.53
CA ASP A 139 -2.83 13.15 0.38
C ASP A 139 -4.21 13.65 0.84
N ARG A 140 -4.86 12.97 1.80
CA ARG A 140 -6.15 13.41 2.35
C ARG A 140 -6.07 14.73 3.13
N ARG A 141 -4.97 14.99 3.84
CA ARG A 141 -4.81 16.18 4.68
C ARG A 141 -4.35 17.41 3.91
N MET A 142 -3.51 17.22 2.90
CA MET A 142 -2.80 18.31 2.23
C MET A 142 -3.02 18.38 0.71
N GLY A 143 -3.71 17.39 0.14
CA GLY A 143 -3.81 17.23 -1.30
C GLY A 143 -2.55 16.61 -1.92
N GLY A 144 -2.57 16.47 -3.24
CA GLY A 144 -1.57 15.72 -3.99
C GLY A 144 -1.97 14.26 -4.21
N SER A 145 -1.04 13.48 -4.73
CA SER A 145 -1.26 12.05 -5.05
C SER A 145 -0.06 11.17 -4.73
N GLY A 146 0.98 11.73 -4.12
CA GLY A 146 2.24 11.04 -3.90
C GLY A 146 2.15 9.93 -2.87
N SER A 147 1.27 10.01 -1.87
CA SER A 147 1.05 8.88 -0.97
C SER A 147 0.43 7.70 -1.71
N LEU A 148 -0.64 7.96 -2.47
CA LEU A 148 -1.34 6.95 -3.26
C LEU A 148 -0.40 6.30 -4.29
N LYS A 149 0.34 7.11 -5.04
CA LYS A 149 1.21 6.62 -6.11
C LYS A 149 2.42 5.88 -5.58
N ALA A 150 3.04 6.37 -4.50
CA ALA A 150 4.13 5.63 -3.85
C ALA A 150 3.64 4.30 -3.27
N ALA A 151 2.46 4.29 -2.64
CA ALA A 151 1.86 3.06 -2.12
C ALA A 151 1.52 2.05 -3.23
N ASN A 152 0.98 2.52 -4.36
CA ASN A 152 0.78 1.69 -5.55
C ASN A 152 2.10 1.12 -6.07
N ALA A 153 3.14 1.96 -6.17
CA ALA A 153 4.44 1.49 -6.66
C ALA A 153 5.10 0.49 -5.70
N ALA A 154 4.94 0.64 -4.39
CA ALA A 154 5.37 -0.35 -3.42
C ALA A 154 4.62 -1.68 -3.57
N ALA A 155 3.30 -1.64 -3.80
CA ALA A 155 2.50 -2.83 -4.11
C ALA A 155 2.94 -3.49 -5.45
N CYS A 156 3.26 -2.72 -6.48
CA CYS A 156 3.84 -3.25 -7.71
C CYS A 156 5.22 -3.90 -7.48
N ALA A 157 6.01 -3.36 -6.55
CA ALA A 157 7.29 -3.98 -6.18
C ALA A 157 7.09 -5.29 -5.41
N GLN A 158 6.00 -5.42 -4.65
CA GLN A 158 5.59 -6.69 -4.05
C GLN A 158 5.30 -7.74 -5.13
N ASP A 159 4.66 -7.38 -6.24
CA ASP A 159 4.46 -8.29 -7.37
C ASP A 159 5.74 -8.80 -8.00
N ALA A 160 6.81 -8.01 -7.93
CA ALA A 160 8.15 -8.41 -8.36
C ALA A 160 8.97 -9.13 -7.25
N GLY A 161 8.42 -9.29 -6.04
CA GLY A 161 9.14 -9.84 -4.88
C GLY A 161 10.26 -8.92 -4.36
N LYS A 162 10.10 -7.61 -4.56
CA LYS A 162 11.08 -6.55 -4.27
C LYS A 162 10.53 -5.45 -3.38
N PHE A 163 9.49 -5.77 -2.61
CA PHE A 163 8.82 -4.83 -1.73
C PHE A 163 9.79 -4.22 -0.72
N THR A 164 10.50 -5.03 0.06
CA THR A 164 11.37 -4.55 1.14
C THR A 164 12.44 -3.59 0.64
N GLU A 165 13.18 -3.94 -0.42
CA GLU A 165 14.24 -3.08 -0.96
C GLU A 165 13.68 -1.76 -1.53
N TYR A 166 12.49 -1.80 -2.14
CA TYR A 166 11.89 -0.60 -2.74
C TYR A 166 11.19 0.29 -1.72
N HIS A 167 10.47 -0.29 -0.76
CA HIS A 167 9.92 0.38 0.42
C HIS A 167 11.01 1.19 1.13
N ASP A 168 12.14 0.55 1.36
CA ASP A 168 13.30 1.16 1.99
C ASP A 168 13.81 2.38 1.23
N LEU A 169 13.94 2.21 -0.08
CA LEU A 169 14.45 3.24 -0.98
C LEU A 169 13.50 4.44 -1.06
N LEU A 170 12.18 4.20 -1.04
CA LEU A 170 11.17 5.25 -1.01
C LEU A 170 11.34 6.13 0.23
N PHE A 171 11.48 5.55 1.43
CA PHE A 171 11.68 6.34 2.65
C PHE A 171 13.06 7.02 2.73
N GLN A 172 14.12 6.40 2.20
CA GLN A 172 15.43 7.04 2.08
C GLN A 172 15.41 8.26 1.16
N ASN A 173 14.54 8.25 0.15
CA ASN A 173 14.39 9.32 -0.84
C ASN A 173 13.07 10.08 -0.69
N GLN A 174 12.44 10.01 0.49
CA GLN A 174 11.17 10.70 0.75
C GLN A 174 11.35 12.20 0.54
N PRO A 175 10.51 12.86 -0.30
CA PRO A 175 10.56 14.29 -0.48
C PRO A 175 10.09 15.01 0.80
N GLN A 176 10.32 16.32 0.88
CA GLN A 176 9.68 17.11 1.93
C GLN A 176 8.16 16.93 1.84
N GLU A 177 7.48 16.90 2.99
CA GLU A 177 6.06 16.55 3.07
C GLU A 177 5.15 17.40 2.15
N ILE A 178 5.49 18.69 1.97
CA ILE A 178 4.79 19.62 1.06
C ILE A 178 5.07 19.40 -0.43
N ASP A 179 6.15 18.68 -0.76
CA ASP A 179 6.56 18.41 -2.14
C ASP A 179 5.95 17.08 -2.62
N ASP A 180 4.98 17.18 -3.52
CA ASP A 180 4.31 16.01 -4.12
C ASP A 180 5.15 15.34 -5.21
N ALA A 181 6.48 15.25 -5.03
CA ALA A 181 7.39 14.66 -6.01
C ALA A 181 7.05 13.18 -6.30
N PHE A 182 6.61 12.43 -5.29
CA PHE A 182 6.09 11.07 -5.45
C PHE A 182 4.76 11.00 -6.21
N GLY A 183 4.08 12.14 -6.41
CA GLY A 183 2.92 12.25 -7.31
C GLY A 183 3.28 12.03 -8.79
N LYS A 184 4.58 11.98 -9.13
CA LYS A 184 5.08 11.77 -10.49
C LYS A 184 5.58 10.32 -10.63
N ASN A 185 4.92 9.54 -11.48
CA ASN A 185 5.33 8.15 -11.76
C ASN A 185 6.79 8.08 -12.23
N ALA A 186 7.24 9.03 -13.03
CA ALA A 186 8.64 9.12 -13.45
C ALA A 186 9.64 9.13 -12.29
N LYS A 187 9.31 9.78 -11.15
CA LYS A 187 10.19 9.79 -9.97
C LYS A 187 10.23 8.41 -9.30
N LEU A 188 9.09 7.75 -9.20
CA LEU A 188 8.99 6.39 -8.65
C LEU A 188 9.77 5.40 -9.52
N LEU A 189 9.63 5.49 -10.84
CA LEU A 189 10.39 4.66 -11.79
C LEU A 189 11.89 4.95 -11.76
N GLU A 190 12.30 6.21 -11.61
CA GLU A 190 13.71 6.59 -11.41
C GLU A 190 14.30 5.92 -10.17
N LEU A 191 13.55 5.89 -9.06
CA LEU A 191 13.98 5.19 -7.84
C LEU A 191 14.01 3.68 -8.07
N ALA A 192 13.01 3.10 -8.74
CA ALA A 192 12.99 1.66 -9.01
C ALA A 192 14.21 1.18 -9.81
N GLY A 193 14.78 2.03 -10.67
CA GLY A 193 16.03 1.76 -11.38
C GLY A 193 17.27 1.58 -10.49
N LYS A 194 17.17 1.91 -9.18
CA LYS A 194 18.23 1.67 -8.19
C LYS A 194 18.07 0.33 -7.45
N VAL A 195 16.97 -0.41 -7.68
CA VAL A 195 16.73 -1.74 -7.12
C VAL A 195 16.96 -2.78 -8.19
N ASP A 196 17.96 -3.63 -8.00
CA ASP A 196 18.33 -4.66 -8.97
C ASP A 196 17.15 -5.58 -9.28
N GLY A 197 16.80 -5.62 -10.57
CA GLY A 197 15.74 -6.48 -11.12
C GLY A 197 14.31 -5.97 -10.94
N LEU A 198 14.09 -4.79 -10.36
CA LEU A 198 12.74 -4.23 -10.18
C LEU A 198 12.21 -3.52 -11.43
N ASP A 199 13.05 -2.73 -12.08
CA ASP A 199 12.68 -1.87 -13.22
C ASP A 199 12.43 -2.67 -14.52
N THR A 200 11.31 -3.39 -14.54
CA THR A 200 10.84 -4.25 -15.63
C THR A 200 9.67 -3.59 -16.37
N PRO A 201 9.37 -3.99 -17.62
CA PRO A 201 8.17 -3.52 -18.32
C PRO A 201 6.88 -3.77 -17.54
N GLU A 202 6.78 -4.91 -16.85
CA GLU A 202 5.64 -5.29 -16.03
C GLU A 202 5.48 -4.35 -14.82
N PHE A 203 6.57 -4.08 -14.10
CA PHE A 203 6.57 -3.13 -12.99
C PHE A 203 6.20 -1.72 -13.47
N ARG A 204 6.80 -1.25 -14.57
CA ARG A 204 6.50 0.07 -15.15
C ARG A 204 5.02 0.22 -15.48
N SER A 205 4.42 -0.75 -16.17
CA SER A 205 2.99 -0.75 -16.48
C SER A 205 2.15 -0.72 -15.20
N CYS A 206 2.47 -1.56 -14.21
CA CYS A 206 1.74 -1.59 -12.94
C CYS A 206 1.75 -0.22 -12.22
N VAL A 207 2.90 0.46 -12.20
CA VAL A 207 3.04 1.80 -11.63
C VAL A 207 2.25 2.83 -12.43
N GLU A 208 2.36 2.79 -13.76
CA GLU A 208 1.75 3.76 -14.66
C GLU A 208 0.22 3.67 -14.69
N ASP A 209 -0.30 2.44 -14.69
CA ASP A 209 -1.73 2.15 -14.70
C ASP A 209 -2.39 2.34 -13.33
N GLY A 210 -1.59 2.47 -12.27
CA GLY A 210 -2.11 2.57 -10.90
C GLY A 210 -2.84 1.30 -10.48
N THR A 211 -2.32 0.13 -10.87
CA THR A 211 -2.98 -1.18 -10.76
C THR A 211 -3.56 -1.47 -9.37
N HIS A 212 -2.85 -1.09 -8.30
CA HIS A 212 -3.23 -1.32 -6.92
C HIS A 212 -3.87 -0.11 -6.23
N ASN A 213 -4.18 0.98 -6.94
CA ASN A 213 -4.81 2.18 -6.35
C ASN A 213 -6.10 1.84 -5.58
N SER A 214 -6.92 0.91 -6.08
CA SER A 214 -8.15 0.47 -5.40
C SER A 214 -7.88 -0.29 -4.10
N TRP A 215 -6.77 -1.03 -4.03
CA TRP A 215 -6.32 -1.70 -2.83
C TRP A 215 -5.76 -0.72 -1.79
N VAL A 216 -4.95 0.26 -2.22
CA VAL A 216 -4.46 1.33 -1.34
C VAL A 216 -5.63 2.12 -0.76
N ALA A 217 -6.64 2.47 -1.57
CA ALA A 217 -7.84 3.15 -1.09
C ALA A 217 -8.62 2.31 -0.06
N LYS A 218 -8.69 0.98 -0.24
CA LYS A 218 -9.31 0.08 0.74
C LYS A 218 -8.49 0.01 2.04
N SER A 219 -7.16 0.01 1.94
CA SER A 219 -6.26 0.09 3.10
C SER A 219 -6.44 1.39 3.89
N ASP A 220 -6.48 2.56 3.22
CA ASP A 220 -6.73 3.86 3.88
C ASP A 220 -8.12 3.93 4.54
N ALA A 221 -9.14 3.33 3.92
CA ALA A 221 -10.46 3.19 4.53
C ALA A 221 -10.44 2.30 5.78
N ALA A 222 -9.68 1.19 5.75
CA ALA A 222 -9.49 0.32 6.91
C ALA A 222 -8.73 1.05 8.04
N PHE A 223 -7.73 1.87 7.70
CA PHE A 223 -7.02 2.72 8.67
C PHE A 223 -7.97 3.67 9.39
N THR A 224 -8.83 4.35 8.61
CA THR A 224 -9.83 5.29 9.15
C THR A 224 -10.88 4.57 10.00
N THR A 225 -11.35 3.39 9.55
CA THR A 225 -12.32 2.57 10.28
C THR A 225 -11.75 2.01 11.58
N GLY A 226 -10.46 1.68 11.58
CA GLY A 226 -9.71 1.26 12.77
C GLY A 226 -9.47 2.38 13.78
N GLN A 227 -9.90 3.61 13.48
CA GLN A 227 -9.76 4.79 14.34
C GLN A 227 -8.30 5.13 14.71
N PHE A 228 -7.35 4.70 13.88
CA PHE A 228 -5.95 5.09 14.03
C PHE A 228 -5.81 6.59 13.78
N ARG A 229 -5.10 7.27 14.68
CA ARG A 229 -5.10 8.75 14.74
C ARG A 229 -3.96 9.40 13.96
N GLY A 230 -2.98 8.62 13.51
CA GLY A 230 -1.84 9.12 12.78
C GLY A 230 -0.93 8.01 12.28
N THR A 231 -0.03 8.39 11.38
CA THR A 231 1.04 7.54 10.88
C THR A 231 2.39 8.03 11.42
N PRO A 232 3.32 7.12 11.77
CA PRO A 232 3.12 5.69 11.76
C PRO A 232 2.25 5.26 12.97
N THR A 233 1.40 4.26 12.77
CA THR A 233 0.88 3.46 13.90
C THR A 233 1.61 2.14 13.88
N VAL A 234 2.34 1.83 14.97
CA VAL A 234 3.20 0.64 15.05
C VAL A 234 2.76 -0.21 16.22
N LEU A 235 2.30 -1.43 15.92
CA LEU A 235 1.77 -2.37 16.91
C LEU A 235 2.68 -3.60 17.00
N LEU A 236 3.33 -3.81 18.13
CA LEU A 236 4.03 -5.06 18.42
C LEU A 236 3.05 -6.01 19.11
N ASN A 237 2.73 -7.12 18.45
CA ASN A 237 1.75 -8.11 18.93
C ASN A 237 0.41 -7.48 19.33
N GLY A 238 -0.04 -6.48 18.54
CA GLY A 238 -1.29 -5.74 18.77
C GLY A 238 -1.21 -4.61 19.78
N LYS A 239 -0.07 -4.39 20.46
CA LYS A 239 0.13 -3.27 21.37
C LYS A 239 0.88 -2.14 20.68
N ASP A 240 0.33 -0.94 20.68
CA ASP A 240 0.98 0.25 20.14
C ASP A 240 2.26 0.59 20.93
N ILE A 241 3.37 0.74 20.21
CA ILE A 241 4.71 0.94 20.78
C ILE A 241 5.24 2.37 20.70
N LEU A 242 4.54 3.27 19.99
CA LEU A 242 4.95 4.66 19.78
C LEU A 242 4.02 5.68 20.46
N SER A 243 2.79 5.30 20.76
CA SER A 243 1.75 6.15 21.36
C SER A 243 2.05 6.61 22.78
N ASP A 244 2.76 5.81 23.59
CA ASP A 244 3.18 6.20 24.93
C ASP A 244 4.50 7.00 24.86
N GLN A 245 4.38 8.33 24.79
CA GLN A 245 5.53 9.24 24.73
C GLN A 245 6.47 9.12 25.93
N ALA A 246 5.98 8.69 27.10
CA ALA A 246 6.81 8.54 28.29
C ALA A 246 7.61 7.23 28.29
N ASN A 247 7.14 6.19 27.58
CA ASN A 247 7.76 4.86 27.56
C ASN A 247 7.87 4.27 26.15
N GLN A 248 8.19 5.11 25.15
CA GLN A 248 8.34 4.65 23.76
C GLN A 248 9.32 3.48 23.68
N VAL A 249 8.95 2.46 22.91
CA VAL A 249 9.79 1.28 22.72
C VAL A 249 10.90 1.65 21.74
N THR A 250 12.11 1.89 22.25
CA THR A 250 13.29 2.15 21.42
C THR A 250 13.64 0.95 20.53
N PRO A 251 14.45 1.14 19.46
CA PRO A 251 14.92 0.03 18.62
C PRO A 251 15.56 -1.11 19.42
N GLN A 252 16.40 -0.77 20.41
CA GLN A 252 17.02 -1.75 21.30
C GLN A 252 15.99 -2.50 22.14
N LYS A 253 14.99 -1.81 22.69
CA LYS A 253 13.92 -2.42 23.49
C LYS A 253 13.00 -3.30 22.64
N LEU A 254 12.75 -2.93 21.38
CA LEU A 254 12.03 -3.76 20.41
C LEU A 254 12.77 -5.09 20.20
N LYS A 255 14.09 -5.03 19.95
CA LYS A 255 14.94 -6.23 19.83
C LYS A 255 14.84 -7.13 21.05
N GLU A 256 15.01 -6.57 22.24
CA GLU A 256 14.93 -7.32 23.49
C GLU A 256 13.58 -8.01 23.67
N GLN A 257 12.48 -7.31 23.40
CA GLN A 257 11.13 -7.87 23.50
C GLN A 257 10.90 -9.02 22.50
N VAL A 258 11.34 -8.86 21.25
CA VAL A 258 11.19 -9.89 20.21
C VAL A 258 12.05 -11.11 20.51
N GLU A 259 13.32 -10.92 20.90
CA GLU A 259 14.21 -12.01 21.28
C GLU A 259 13.74 -12.75 22.54
N ALA A 260 13.18 -12.03 23.52
CA ALA A 260 12.60 -12.63 24.72
C ALA A 260 11.36 -13.49 24.39
N ALA A 261 10.46 -12.99 23.54
CA ALA A 261 9.27 -13.73 23.10
C ALA A 261 9.65 -15.03 22.36
N ALA A 262 10.74 -15.01 21.58
CA ALA A 262 11.27 -16.18 20.90
C ALA A 262 11.76 -17.27 21.86
N LYS A 263 12.39 -16.87 22.99
CA LYS A 263 12.93 -17.77 24.04
C LYS A 263 11.84 -18.33 24.96
N GLY A 264 10.86 -17.51 25.35
CA GLY A 264 9.82 -17.87 26.33
C GLY A 264 8.84 -18.96 25.88
N SER A 265 8.74 -19.21 24.58
CA SER A 265 7.86 -20.24 23.98
C SER A 265 8.53 -21.62 23.86
N GLY A 266 9.79 -21.77 24.29
CA GLY A 266 10.44 -23.08 24.46
C GLY A 266 10.10 -23.79 25.77
N GLY A 267 9.44 -23.10 26.73
CA GLY A 267 9.11 -23.64 28.06
C GLY A 267 7.62 -23.90 28.31
N ALA A 268 6.72 -23.42 27.45
CA ALA A 268 5.26 -23.50 27.67
C ALA A 268 4.59 -24.75 27.05
N ALA A 269 5.34 -25.64 26.40
CA ALA A 269 4.81 -26.88 25.80
C ALA A 269 4.83 -28.09 26.75
N ALA A 270 5.25 -27.92 28.02
CA ALA A 270 5.23 -28.98 29.03
C ALA A 270 4.41 -28.51 30.25
N GLY A 271 3.07 -28.61 30.15
CA GLY A 271 2.21 -28.46 31.32
C GLY A 271 0.90 -27.74 31.08
N ALA A 272 0.01 -28.31 30.26
CA ALA A 272 -1.42 -28.01 30.34
C ALA A 272 -2.23 -29.23 29.87
N GLY A 273 -2.22 -30.26 30.70
CA GLY A 273 -3.14 -31.39 30.64
C GLY A 273 -3.81 -31.57 32.00
N ALA A 274 -5.14 -31.65 31.97
CA ALA A 274 -6.07 -32.06 33.02
C ALA A 274 -6.52 -31.01 34.07
N GLY A 275 -7.84 -30.76 34.09
CA GLY A 275 -8.53 -30.08 35.20
C GLY A 275 -9.92 -29.54 34.87
N ALA A 276 -10.87 -30.42 34.51
CA ALA A 276 -12.29 -30.08 34.47
C ALA A 276 -12.88 -30.09 35.90
N GLY A 277 -13.79 -29.16 36.22
CA GLY A 277 -14.57 -29.19 37.47
C GLY A 277 -15.56 -28.03 37.61
N ALA A 278 -16.85 -28.35 37.56
CA ALA A 278 -18.01 -27.46 37.63
C ALA A 278 -18.32 -26.93 39.05
N GLY A 279 -19.10 -25.84 39.16
CA GLY A 279 -19.74 -25.48 40.45
C GLY A 279 -20.37 -24.08 40.61
N LYS A 280 -21.58 -23.90 40.06
CA LYS A 280 -22.81 -23.28 40.62
C LYS A 280 -22.82 -21.97 41.47
N ALA A 281 -23.67 -21.06 40.98
CA ALA A 281 -24.36 -19.86 41.47
C ALA A 281 -24.73 -19.58 42.96
N SER A 282 -24.70 -18.26 43.28
CA SER A 282 -25.62 -17.37 44.09
C SER A 282 -25.83 -17.60 45.61
N PRO A 283 -26.41 -16.64 46.43
CA PRO A 283 -27.06 -15.34 46.12
C PRO A 283 -26.84 -14.12 47.09
N SER A 284 -27.27 -12.94 46.60
CA SER A 284 -28.05 -11.81 47.19
C SER A 284 -28.13 -11.51 48.71
N SER A 285 -28.05 -10.22 49.10
CA SER A 285 -29.15 -9.46 49.76
C SER A 285 -28.74 -8.06 50.26
N SER A 286 -29.59 -7.05 50.03
CA SER A 286 -30.20 -6.20 51.08
C SER A 286 -31.13 -5.14 50.49
N ALA A 287 -32.29 -4.99 51.13
CA ALA A 287 -33.53 -4.42 50.63
C ALA A 287 -33.81 -2.96 51.07
N THR A 288 -34.84 -2.40 50.43
CA THR A 288 -35.56 -1.13 50.63
C THR A 288 -36.23 -0.99 52.01
N PRO A 289 -36.78 0.19 52.37
CA PRO A 289 -38.25 0.34 52.32
C PRO A 289 -38.75 1.74 51.89
N GLY A 290 -40.04 1.86 51.54
CA GLY A 290 -40.65 3.06 50.95
C GLY A 290 -41.90 3.61 51.64
N SER A 291 -42.44 4.66 50.99
CA SER A 291 -43.81 5.25 51.01
C SER A 291 -44.21 6.26 52.12
N GLY A 292 -44.74 7.41 51.68
CA GLY A 292 -45.49 8.40 52.48
C GLY A 292 -45.71 9.74 51.73
N ALA A 293 -46.94 10.27 51.71
CA ALA A 293 -47.45 11.26 50.73
C ALA A 293 -47.68 12.71 51.26
N LYS A 294 -47.79 13.68 50.32
CA LYS A 294 -48.44 15.04 50.34
C LYS A 294 -47.87 16.11 51.32
N THR A 295 -47.51 17.35 50.95
CA THR A 295 -48.30 18.49 50.43
C THR A 295 -47.36 19.71 50.14
N GLY A 296 -47.77 20.67 49.29
CA GLY A 296 -47.34 22.08 49.40
C GLY A 296 -46.66 22.75 48.19
N ALA A 297 -47.41 23.64 47.52
CA ALA A 297 -47.08 24.81 46.66
C ALA A 297 -45.63 25.38 46.68
N LYS A 298 -45.10 26.11 45.68
CA LYS A 298 -45.68 27.09 44.74
C LYS A 298 -44.63 27.51 43.67
N ALA A 299 -45.08 28.18 42.60
CA ALA A 299 -44.36 29.13 41.71
C ALA A 299 -43.56 28.61 40.48
N SER A 300 -44.34 28.37 39.41
CA SER A 300 -44.31 28.95 38.05
C SER A 300 -43.04 29.29 37.24
N PRO A 301 -43.16 29.27 35.89
CA PRO A 301 -42.07 29.11 34.92
C PRO A 301 -41.90 30.33 33.98
N SER A 302 -40.98 30.27 33.01
CA SER A 302 -41.23 30.90 31.72
C SER A 302 -40.59 30.14 30.58
N ALA A 303 -41.36 30.06 29.50
CA ALA A 303 -41.27 29.14 28.40
C ALA A 303 -40.71 29.79 27.15
N SER A 304 -40.13 28.94 26.31
CA SER A 304 -40.06 29.05 24.86
C SER A 304 -41.36 29.51 24.21
N ARG A 305 -41.28 30.30 23.14
CA ARG A 305 -42.35 30.35 22.13
C ARG A 305 -41.83 30.63 20.72
N THR A 306 -42.23 29.71 19.84
CA THR A 306 -42.28 29.73 18.38
C THR A 306 -43.18 30.84 17.84
N GLY A 307 -42.93 31.31 16.61
CA GLY A 307 -43.92 32.08 15.85
C GLY A 307 -43.43 32.66 14.53
N SER A 308 -43.91 32.08 13.44
CA SER A 308 -43.83 32.44 12.01
C SER A 308 -44.50 33.77 11.62
N GLY A 309 -44.07 34.37 10.50
CA GLY A 309 -44.95 35.19 9.64
C GLY A 309 -44.35 36.42 8.93
N THR A 310 -44.10 36.29 7.62
CA THR A 310 -44.41 37.21 6.48
C THR A 310 -44.16 38.73 6.55
N GLY A 311 -43.55 39.29 5.49
CA GLY A 311 -43.96 40.60 4.93
C GLY A 311 -42.87 41.57 4.42
N SER A 312 -42.65 41.55 3.11
CA SER A 312 -42.46 42.67 2.14
C SER A 312 -41.77 44.01 2.51
N GLY A 313 -40.84 44.47 1.64
CA GLY A 313 -40.82 45.86 1.12
C GLY A 313 -39.48 46.62 1.03
N GLY A 314 -39.16 47.13 -0.18
CA GLY A 314 -38.37 48.36 -0.48
C GLY A 314 -36.83 48.23 -0.46
N SER A 315 -36.09 48.43 -1.57
CA SER A 315 -35.67 49.74 -2.17
C SER A 315 -34.82 50.58 -1.18
N SER A 316 -33.65 51.15 -1.47
CA SER A 316 -33.02 51.56 -2.72
C SER A 316 -31.53 51.96 -2.49
N ASP A 317 -30.83 52.23 -3.60
CA ASP A 317 -29.74 53.19 -3.79
C ASP A 317 -28.34 52.98 -3.18
N GLY A 318 -27.35 52.92 -4.08
CA GLY A 318 -26.64 54.16 -4.35
C GLY A 318 -25.12 54.19 -4.13
N SER A 319 -24.43 54.33 -5.27
CA SER A 319 -23.22 55.17 -5.45
C SER A 319 -21.82 54.59 -5.18
N SER A 320 -21.18 54.26 -6.29
CA SER A 320 -20.05 55.04 -6.85
C SER A 320 -18.87 55.38 -5.94
N ASN A 321 -17.68 54.85 -6.25
CA ASN A 321 -16.63 55.76 -6.69
C ASN A 321 -15.65 55.14 -7.70
N ARG A 322 -15.22 56.00 -8.61
CA ARG A 322 -14.53 55.77 -9.87
C ARG A 322 -13.10 56.31 -9.75
N SER A 323 -12.23 55.83 -10.65
CA SER A 323 -11.07 56.56 -11.21
C SER A 323 -9.85 56.67 -10.29
N THR A 324 -8.58 56.59 -10.73
CA THR A 324 -7.89 56.76 -12.04
C THR A 324 -6.58 55.96 -11.96
N GLY A 325 -6.08 55.31 -13.03
CA GLY A 325 -5.22 55.90 -14.07
C GLY A 325 -3.77 56.06 -13.58
N GLY A 326 -2.69 55.69 -14.27
CA GLY A 326 -2.45 55.28 -15.64
C GLY A 326 -0.95 54.98 -15.80
N THR A 327 -0.64 54.35 -16.92
CA THR A 327 0.64 53.85 -17.47
C THR A 327 1.78 54.87 -17.62
N SER A 328 3.05 54.41 -17.56
CA SER A 328 4.00 54.45 -18.69
C SER A 328 5.43 53.98 -18.34
N ASN A 329 6.02 53.20 -19.26
CA ASN A 329 7.41 53.12 -19.78
C ASN A 329 8.62 53.25 -18.80
N GLY A 330 9.73 52.52 -18.91
CA GLY A 330 10.34 51.77 -20.01
C GLY A 330 11.86 52.09 -20.08
N SER A 331 12.68 51.04 -20.19
CA SER A 331 14.04 51.00 -20.78
C SER A 331 15.31 51.30 -19.95
N SER A 332 16.10 50.22 -19.82
CA SER A 332 17.53 50.04 -20.14
C SER A 332 18.62 50.90 -19.46
N SER A 333 19.53 50.22 -18.75
CA SER A 333 20.90 49.90 -19.20
C SER A 333 21.81 49.66 -17.99
N GLY A 334 22.56 48.55 -17.99
CA GLY A 334 23.49 48.22 -16.92
C GLY A 334 24.37 47.04 -17.32
N SER A 335 25.62 47.33 -17.63
CA SER A 335 26.71 46.39 -17.92
C SER A 335 28.03 47.06 -17.50
N PRO A 336 29.11 46.28 -17.29
CA PRO A 336 29.82 46.22 -15.99
C PRO A 336 31.26 46.79 -16.00
N GLN A 337 32.01 46.52 -14.90
CA GLN A 337 33.44 46.81 -14.60
C GLN A 337 33.69 48.22 -14.06
N ASP A 338 34.46 48.48 -12.99
CA ASP A 338 35.47 47.75 -12.22
C ASP A 338 35.25 47.94 -10.70
#